data_AF-A0A9D1SCC4-F1
#
_entry.id   AF-A0A9D1SCC4-F1
#
_cell.length_a   1.000
_cell.length_b   1.000
_cell.length_c   1.000
_cell.angle_alpha   90.00
_cell.angle_beta   90.00
_cell.angle_gamma   90.00
#
_symmetry.space_group_name_H-M   'P 1'
#
loop_
_entity.id
_entity.type
_entity.pdbx_description
1 polymer ?
#
loop_
_entity_poly.entity_id
_entity_poly.type
_entity_poly.pdbx_seq_one_letter_code
_entity_poly.pdbx_strand_id
1 'polypeptide(L)'
;MLHGHGDDAYRYGKILYNFSSNVYPYAELSGLLHRLSEHPDALASYPDPAAETLSAKIASLERIEPSSVCVTNGATEAIYLIALAWRAARSAVVVPTFAEYADSCRLHAHRLREYS
;
A
#
# COMPACT_ATOMS: atom_id res chain seq x y z
N MET A 1 -4.57 -4.03 -10.49
CA MET A 1 -5.64 -3.72 -11.46
C MET A 1 -5.48 -2.27 -11.98
N LEU A 2 -5.93 -1.91 -13.19
CA LEU A 2 -5.88 -0.49 -13.66
C LEU A 2 -7.15 0.32 -13.34
N HIS A 3 -8.26 -0.35 -13.01
CA HIS A 3 -9.60 0.21 -12.83
C HIS A 3 -10.28 -0.44 -11.61
N GLY A 4 -11.33 0.16 -11.04
CA GLY A 4 -12.13 -0.46 -9.96
C GLY A 4 -11.90 0.12 -8.56
N HIS A 5 -11.09 1.18 -8.45
CA HIS A 5 -10.87 1.94 -7.22
C HIS A 5 -11.58 3.29 -7.29
N GLY A 6 -11.77 3.91 -6.12
CA GLY A 6 -12.15 5.32 -6.06
C GLY A 6 -10.93 6.24 -6.25
N ASP A 7 -11.13 7.54 -6.02
CA ASP A 7 -10.08 8.56 -6.16
C ASP A 7 -9.50 8.72 -7.57
N ASP A 8 -10.26 8.34 -8.59
CA ASP A 8 -9.94 8.47 -10.02
C ASP A 8 -10.04 9.94 -10.51
N ALA A 9 -9.49 10.90 -9.77
CA ALA A 9 -9.66 12.33 -10.04
C ALA A 9 -9.21 12.76 -11.45
N TYR A 10 -8.22 12.08 -12.04
CA TYR A 10 -7.72 12.31 -13.40
C TYR A 10 -8.79 12.09 -14.49
N ARG A 11 -9.87 11.37 -14.20
CA ARG A 11 -10.99 11.12 -15.13
C ARG A 11 -12.01 12.25 -15.14
N TYR A 12 -11.96 13.14 -14.16
CA TYR A 12 -12.96 14.16 -13.94
C TYR A 12 -12.34 15.56 -14.03
N GLY A 13 -13.19 16.57 -14.20
CA GLY A 13 -12.77 17.96 -14.07
C GLY A 13 -12.52 18.35 -12.61
N LYS A 14 -12.74 19.62 -12.27
CA LYS A 14 -12.63 20.08 -10.89
C LYS A 14 -13.63 19.33 -9.99
N ILE A 15 -13.12 18.56 -9.04
CA ILE A 15 -13.91 17.89 -7.99
C ILE A 15 -14.08 18.86 -6.82
N LEU A 16 -15.32 19.11 -6.40
CA LEU A 16 -15.62 19.94 -5.23
C LEU A 16 -15.67 19.12 -3.93
N TYR A 17 -16.22 17.91 -4.00
CA TYR A 17 -16.32 16.98 -2.88
C TYR A 17 -16.05 15.56 -3.38
N ASN A 18 -15.13 14.85 -2.71
CA ASN A 18 -14.75 13.49 -3.07
C ASN A 18 -15.22 12.52 -1.97
N PHE A 19 -16.23 11.71 -2.29
CA PHE A 19 -16.75 10.65 -1.43
C PHE A 19 -16.35 9.24 -1.90
N SER A 20 -15.46 9.16 -2.89
CA SER A 20 -15.02 7.88 -3.47
C SER A 20 -13.79 7.30 -2.78
N SER A 21 -13.14 8.06 -1.90
CA SER A 21 -11.94 7.68 -1.18
C SER A 21 -12.16 7.77 0.33
N ASN A 22 -11.52 6.86 1.06
CA ASN A 22 -11.50 6.87 2.52
C ASN A 22 -10.24 7.58 3.07
N VAL A 23 -9.48 8.28 2.23
CA VAL A 23 -8.33 9.10 2.68
C VAL A 23 -8.82 10.15 3.66
N TYR A 24 -8.17 10.24 4.82
CA TYR A 24 -8.55 11.17 5.88
C TYR A 24 -8.32 12.63 5.44
N PRO A 25 -9.38 13.45 5.30
CA PRO A 25 -9.25 14.78 4.69
C PRO A 25 -8.69 15.85 5.62
N TYR A 26 -8.61 15.58 6.94
CA TYR A 26 -8.15 16.54 7.94
C TYR A 26 -6.73 16.22 8.46
N ALA A 27 -5.95 15.45 7.70
CA ALA A 27 -4.55 15.22 8.05
C ALA A 27 -3.79 16.55 8.04
N GLU A 28 -3.12 16.87 9.15
CA GLU A 28 -2.18 17.99 9.20
C GLU A 28 -0.90 17.56 8.48
N LEU A 29 -0.59 18.18 7.35
CA LEU A 29 0.54 17.79 6.49
C LEU A 29 1.63 18.86 6.43
N SER A 30 1.49 20.01 7.10
CA SER A 30 2.46 21.10 6.98
C SER A 30 3.86 20.69 7.42
N GLY A 31 3.98 19.91 8.50
CA GLY A 31 5.27 19.40 8.96
C GLY A 31 5.94 18.48 7.94
N LEU A 32 5.17 17.58 7.29
CA LEU A 32 5.65 16.70 6.24
C LEU A 32 6.11 17.51 5.02
N LEU A 33 5.26 18.42 4.54
CA LEU A 33 5.55 19.25 3.37
C LEU A 33 6.76 20.16 3.60
N HIS A 34 6.88 20.74 4.80
CA HIS A 34 8.04 21.55 5.18
C HIS A 34 9.32 20.70 5.17
N ARG A 35 9.31 19.53 5.81
CA ARG A 35 10.47 18.63 5.83
C ARG A 35 10.90 18.20 4.42
N LEU A 36 9.94 17.89 3.55
CA LEU A 36 10.22 17.54 2.15
C LEU A 36 10.82 18.73 1.39
N SER A 37 10.34 19.95 1.64
CA SER A 37 10.85 21.17 1.01
C SER A 37 12.28 21.53 1.43
N GLU A 38 12.70 21.17 2.65
CA GLU A 38 14.05 21.44 3.17
C GLU A 38 15.10 20.44 2.70
N HIS A 39 14.70 19.29 2.16
CA HIS A 39 15.60 18.22 1.75
C HIS A 39 15.38 17.76 0.29
N PRO A 40 15.43 18.67 -0.70
CA PRO A 40 15.28 18.29 -2.10
C PRO A 40 16.37 17.32 -2.56
N ASP A 41 17.58 17.41 -1.99
CA ASP A 41 18.71 16.54 -2.30
C ASP A 41 18.45 15.06 -1.94
N ALA A 42 17.56 14.80 -0.98
CA ALA A 42 17.16 13.43 -0.65
C ALA A 42 16.43 12.73 -1.80
N LEU A 43 15.87 13.50 -2.76
CA LEU A 43 15.24 12.99 -3.98
C LEU A 43 16.23 12.78 -5.12
N ALA A 44 17.46 13.30 -5.00
CA ALA A 44 18.49 13.19 -6.04
C ALA A 44 19.31 11.90 -5.95
N SER A 45 19.10 11.09 -4.91
CA SER A 45 19.80 9.84 -4.66
C SER A 45 18.82 8.68 -4.49
N TYR A 46 19.28 7.46 -4.74
CA TYR A 46 18.48 6.28 -4.44
C TYR A 46 18.19 6.18 -2.93
N PRO A 47 16.99 5.73 -2.53
CA PRO A 47 16.73 5.41 -1.13
C PRO A 47 17.60 4.23 -0.68
N ASP A 48 17.65 4.02 0.64
CA ASP A 48 18.15 2.76 1.21
C ASP A 48 17.44 1.58 0.52
N PRO A 49 18.18 0.69 -0.17
CA PRO A 49 17.60 -0.34 -1.02
C PRO A 49 16.74 -1.35 -0.26
N ALA A 50 16.97 -1.53 1.04
CA ALA A 50 16.19 -2.44 1.89
C ALA A 50 15.33 -1.68 2.92
N ALA A 51 15.33 -0.34 2.88
CA ALA A 51 14.62 0.53 3.82
C ALA A 51 14.88 0.18 5.30
N GLU A 52 16.09 -0.32 5.63
CA GLU A 52 16.47 -0.84 6.95
C GLU A 52 16.25 0.21 8.04
N THR A 53 16.60 1.46 7.75
CA THR A 53 16.44 2.58 8.69
C THR A 53 14.97 2.83 9.02
N LEU A 54 14.07 2.72 8.04
CA LEU A 54 12.63 2.91 8.26
C LEU A 54 12.03 1.69 8.97
N SER A 55 12.40 0.48 8.54
CA SER A 55 11.97 -0.78 9.15
C SER A 55 12.32 -0.83 10.65
N ALA A 56 13.55 -0.46 11.03
CA ALA A 56 13.97 -0.41 12.44
C ALA A 56 13.18 0.61 13.27
N LYS A 57 12.85 1.78 12.70
CA LYS A 57 12.03 2.79 13.37
C LYS A 57 10.60 2.30 13.60
N ILE A 58 9.97 1.70 12.58
CA ILE A 58 8.62 1.11 12.71
C ILE A 58 8.64 0.00 13.77
N ALA A 59 9.61 -0.91 13.71
CA ALA A 59 9.74 -2.01 14.66
C ALA A 59 9.86 -1.51 16.11
N SER A 60 10.66 -0.45 16.34
CA SER A 60 10.79 0.16 17.65
C SER A 60 9.48 0.79 18.16
N LEU A 61 8.75 1.48 17.29
CA LEU A 61 7.44 2.09 17.63
C LEU A 61 6.41 1.03 18.00
N GLU A 62 6.35 -0.05 17.22
CA GLU A 62 5.40 -1.16 17.40
C GLU A 62 5.88 -2.21 18.44
N ARG A 63 7.09 -2.06 18.98
CA ARG A 63 7.71 -2.96 19.97
C ARG A 63 7.84 -4.41 19.49
N ILE A 64 8.29 -4.57 18.25
CA ILE A 64 8.55 -5.87 17.61
C ILE A 64 9.99 -5.94 17.09
N GLU A 65 10.44 -7.14 16.72
CA GLU A 65 11.75 -7.33 16.11
C GLU A 65 11.81 -6.69 14.71
N PRO A 66 12.92 -6.02 14.32
CA PRO A 66 13.07 -5.43 12.99
C PRO A 66 12.85 -6.41 11.84
N SER A 67 13.20 -7.68 12.03
CA SER A 67 12.96 -8.76 11.05
C SER A 67 11.48 -9.08 10.82
N SER A 68 10.58 -8.54 11.65
CA SER A 68 9.13 -8.66 11.48
C SER A 68 8.55 -7.56 10.58
N VAL A 69 9.37 -6.61 10.10
CA VAL A 69 8.92 -5.47 9.28
C VAL A 69 9.46 -5.59 7.86
N CYS A 70 8.55 -5.48 6.89
CA CYS A 70 8.88 -5.35 5.47
C CYS A 70 8.21 -4.09 4.93
N VAL A 71 9.01 -3.06 4.62
CA VAL A 71 8.52 -1.83 3.99
C VAL A 71 8.21 -2.11 2.52
N THR A 72 7.08 -1.61 2.06
CA THR A 72 6.57 -1.77 0.69
C THR A 72 6.08 -0.44 0.14
N ASN A 73 5.98 -0.34 -1.17
CA ASN A 73 5.44 0.80 -1.91
C ASN A 73 3.90 0.85 -1.81
N GLY A 74 3.41 1.03 -0.59
CA GLY A 74 1.99 1.00 -0.23
C GLY A 74 1.46 -0.41 0.05
N ALA A 75 0.32 -0.47 0.74
CA ALA A 75 -0.26 -1.73 1.21
C ALA A 75 -0.62 -2.72 0.08
N THR A 76 -0.93 -2.20 -1.12
CA THR A 76 -1.21 -3.02 -2.30
C THR A 76 0.00 -3.86 -2.69
N GLU A 77 1.22 -3.31 -2.68
CA GLU A 77 2.41 -4.11 -3.00
C GLU A 77 2.60 -5.24 -1.99
N ALA A 78 2.40 -4.99 -0.69
CA ALA A 78 2.46 -6.03 0.33
C ALA A 78 1.48 -7.18 0.06
N ILE A 79 0.24 -6.88 -0.33
CA ILE A 79 -0.77 -7.90 -0.70
C ILE A 79 -0.25 -8.79 -1.83
N TYR A 80 0.33 -8.19 -2.88
CA TYR A 80 0.86 -8.93 -4.02
C TYR A 80 2.11 -9.74 -3.68
N LEU A 81 3.03 -9.18 -2.89
CA LEU A 81 4.22 -9.90 -2.43
C LEU A 81 3.86 -11.09 -1.55
N ILE A 82 2.85 -10.96 -0.69
CA ILE A 82 2.29 -12.09 0.06
C ILE A 82 1.77 -13.15 -0.91
N ALA A 83 0.86 -12.82 -1.83
CA ALA A 83 0.36 -13.81 -2.79
C ALA A 83 1.51 -14.46 -3.60
N LEU A 84 2.49 -13.69 -4.06
CA LEU A 84 3.66 -14.22 -4.75
C LEU A 84 4.48 -15.20 -3.89
N ALA A 85 4.73 -14.88 -2.63
CA ALA A 85 5.50 -15.74 -1.72
C ALA A 85 4.83 -17.12 -1.50
N TRP A 86 3.50 -17.18 -1.60
CA TRP A 86 2.70 -18.42 -1.53
C TRP A 86 2.09 -18.83 -2.87
N ARG A 87 2.79 -18.57 -3.99
CA ARG A 87 2.34 -18.91 -5.34
C ARG A 87 1.76 -20.33 -5.43
N ALA A 88 0.62 -20.47 -6.11
CA ALA A 88 -0.12 -21.73 -6.27
C ALA A 88 -0.72 -22.34 -4.98
N ALA A 89 -0.77 -21.59 -3.88
CA ALA A 89 -1.47 -22.00 -2.66
C ALA A 89 -2.99 -22.05 -2.86
N ARG A 90 -3.69 -22.52 -1.83
CA ARG A 90 -5.16 -22.46 -1.73
C ARG A 90 -5.53 -21.27 -0.86
N SER A 91 -6.32 -20.35 -1.40
CA SER A 91 -6.72 -19.13 -0.69
C SER A 91 -8.23 -18.99 -0.64
N ALA A 92 -8.72 -18.37 0.44
CA ALA A 92 -10.12 -17.99 0.60
C ALA A 92 -10.20 -16.46 0.71
N VAL A 93 -11.15 -15.84 0.01
CA VAL A 93 -11.44 -14.40 0.10
C VAL A 93 -12.92 -14.22 0.41
N VAL A 94 -13.23 -13.46 1.45
CA VAL A 94 -14.62 -13.12 1.83
C VAL A 94 -15.04 -11.88 1.05
N VAL A 95 -16.20 -11.89 0.40
CA VAL A 95 -16.71 -10.80 -0.44
C VAL A 95 -18.03 -10.25 0.14
N PRO A 96 -18.31 -8.93 0.00
CA PRO A 96 -17.51 -7.92 -0.67
C PRO A 96 -16.29 -7.50 0.15
N THR A 97 -15.16 -7.30 -0.52
CA THR A 97 -13.91 -6.82 0.08
C THR A 97 -13.06 -6.13 -0.98
N PHE A 98 -11.88 -5.66 -0.59
CA PHE A 98 -10.93 -5.05 -1.50
C PHE A 98 -10.50 -6.03 -2.62
N ALA A 99 -10.67 -5.61 -3.87
CA ALA A 99 -10.48 -6.48 -5.05
C ALA A 99 -9.06 -7.05 -5.17
N GLU A 100 -8.05 -6.31 -4.71
CA GLU A 100 -6.64 -6.70 -4.86
C GLU A 100 -6.29 -8.01 -4.12
N TYR A 101 -7.07 -8.44 -3.12
CA TYR A 101 -6.88 -9.75 -2.49
C TYR A 101 -7.13 -10.90 -3.47
N ALA A 102 -8.23 -10.83 -4.23
CA ALA A 102 -8.57 -11.85 -5.20
C ALA A 102 -7.68 -11.73 -6.45
N ASP A 103 -7.38 -10.52 -6.89
CA ASP A 103 -6.58 -10.28 -8.09
C ASP A 103 -5.12 -10.73 -7.92
N SER A 104 -4.51 -10.45 -6.77
CA SER A 104 -3.16 -10.96 -6.46
C SER A 104 -3.14 -12.50 -6.42
N CYS A 105 -4.14 -13.13 -5.78
CA CYS A 105 -4.29 -14.59 -5.78
C CYS A 105 -4.38 -15.16 -7.20
N ARG A 106 -5.21 -14.56 -8.07
CA ARG A 106 -5.35 -14.98 -9.48
C ARG A 106 -4.04 -14.83 -10.24
N LEU A 107 -3.37 -13.69 -10.11
CA LEU A 107 -2.08 -13.42 -10.75
C LEU A 107 -1.02 -14.46 -10.37
N HIS A 108 -0.98 -14.86 -9.11
CA HIS A 108 -0.01 -15.83 -8.58
C HIS A 108 -0.54 -17.27 -8.55
N ALA A 109 -1.52 -17.58 -9.42
CA ALA A 109 -2.04 -18.93 -9.69
C ALA A 109 -2.59 -19.67 -8.46
N HIS A 110 -3.09 -18.96 -7.46
CA HIS A 110 -3.75 -19.57 -6.31
C HIS A 110 -5.02 -20.32 -6.74
N ARG A 111 -5.32 -21.43 -6.05
CA ARG A 111 -6.65 -22.03 -6.05
C ARG A 111 -7.57 -21.21 -5.15
N LEU A 112 -8.14 -20.17 -5.71
CA LEU A 112 -8.99 -19.21 -5.01
C LEU A 112 -10.42 -19.75 -4.82
N ARG A 113 -10.97 -19.55 -3.62
CA ARG A 113 -12.41 -19.67 -3.32
C ARG A 113 -12.91 -18.35 -2.74
N GLU A 114 -13.99 -17.83 -3.29
CA GLU A 114 -14.66 -16.64 -2.79
C GLU A 114 -15.91 -17.04 -1.98
N TYR A 115 -16.14 -16.37 -0.86
CA TYR A 115 -17.25 -16.64 0.06
C TYR A 115 -18.07 -15.36 0.27
N SER A 116 -19.37 -15.42 -0.01
CA SER A 116 -20.34 -14.33 0.16
C SER A 116 -21.17 -14.50 1.42
#